data_AF-A0A1W5CZ87-F1
#
_entry.id   AF-A0A1W5CZ87-F1
#
_cell.length_a   1.000
_cell.length_b   1.000
_cell.length_c   1.000
_cell.angle_alpha   90.00
_cell.angle_beta   90.00
_cell.angle_gamma   90.00
#
_symmetry.space_group_name_H-M   'P 1'
#
loop_
_entity.id
_entity.type
_entity.pdbx_description
1 polymer ?
#
loop_
_entity_poly.entity_id
_entity_poly.type
_entity_poly.pdbx_seq_one_letter_code
_entity_poly.pdbx_strand_id
1 'polypeptide(L)'
;MGSLQAETPSADDNRRTTFDQVIVDIKDYVFHYEIENPRAWLYARTTMLDALGCAIESLHNSSECRSLLGPVVPGTTVPDGFRLPGTPYQLDPVKGAFDLGSMIRYSDHNDALGGADASHPSGMLSLLSELLVLGR
;
A
#
# COMPACT_ATOMS: atom_id res chain seq x y z
N MET A 1 -13.88 -40.41 6.66
CA MET A 1 -13.81 -39.92 8.05
C MET A 1 -12.35 -39.95 8.49
N GLY A 2 -11.67 -38.81 8.41
CA GLY A 2 -10.33 -38.61 8.94
C GLY A 2 -10.29 -37.20 9.50
N SER A 3 -10.50 -37.07 10.81
CA SER A 3 -10.47 -35.80 11.52
C SER A 3 -9.04 -35.27 11.54
N LEU A 4 -8.79 -34.13 10.89
CA LEU A 4 -7.60 -33.33 11.12
C LEU A 4 -7.70 -32.75 12.53
N GLN A 5 -7.16 -33.47 13.52
CA GLN A 5 -6.89 -32.90 14.83
C GLN A 5 -5.56 -32.14 14.69
N ALA A 6 -5.65 -30.82 14.51
CA ALA A 6 -4.50 -29.97 14.77
C ALA A 6 -4.33 -29.92 16.30
N GLU A 7 -3.33 -30.63 16.81
CA GLU A 7 -2.94 -30.53 18.22
C GLU A 7 -2.62 -29.06 18.53
N THR A 8 -3.27 -28.53 19.57
CA THR A 8 -3.02 -27.17 20.04
C THR A 8 -1.65 -27.18 20.75
N PRO A 9 -0.66 -26.39 20.30
CA PRO A 9 0.66 -26.39 20.92
C PRO A 9 0.55 -25.97 22.39
N SER A 10 1.34 -26.60 23.26
CA SER A 10 1.49 -26.17 24.65
C SER A 10 2.03 -24.74 24.69
N ALA A 11 1.62 -23.93 25.65
CA ALA A 11 2.05 -22.53 25.78
C ALA A 11 3.58 -22.35 25.90
N ASP A 12 4.30 -23.41 26.29
CA ASP A 12 5.76 -23.46 26.41
C ASP A 12 6.46 -24.14 25.20
N ASP A 13 5.74 -24.48 24.13
CA ASP A 13 6.32 -25.11 22.94
C ASP A 13 6.97 -24.08 22.02
N ASN A 14 8.23 -23.73 22.30
CA ASN A 14 9.05 -22.82 21.49
C ASN A 14 9.71 -23.51 20.28
N ARG A 15 9.15 -24.63 19.81
CA ARG A 15 9.59 -25.27 18.56
C ARG A 15 9.09 -24.43 17.40
N ARG A 16 10.02 -23.99 16.54
CA ARG A 16 9.70 -23.20 15.35
C ARG A 16 8.85 -24.06 14.40
N THR A 17 7.54 -23.84 14.42
CA THR A 17 6.63 -24.41 13.43
C THR A 17 6.96 -23.85 12.04
N THR A 18 6.76 -24.66 11.01
CA THR A 18 6.86 -24.20 9.62
C THR A 18 5.75 -23.19 9.34
N PHE A 19 6.03 -22.16 8.54
CA PHE A 19 5.01 -21.18 8.13
C PHE A 19 3.85 -21.86 7.40
N ASP A 20 2.64 -21.31 7.54
CA ASP A 20 1.49 -21.74 6.77
C ASP A 20 1.75 -21.62 5.27
N GLN A 21 1.20 -22.56 4.49
CA GLN A 21 1.44 -22.63 3.06
C GLN A 21 1.08 -21.33 2.34
N VAL A 22 0.01 -20.64 2.76
CA VAL A 22 -0.38 -19.34 2.18
C VAL A 22 0.71 -18.28 2.30
N ILE A 23 1.47 -18.25 3.40
CA ILE A 23 2.58 -17.32 3.61
C ILE A 23 3.74 -17.70 2.69
N VAL A 24 4.02 -19.00 2.56
CA VAL A 24 5.06 -19.52 1.67
C VAL A 24 4.74 -19.17 0.21
N ASP A 25 3.50 -19.35 -0.23
CA ASP A 25 3.06 -19.07 -1.60
C ASP A 25 3.17 -17.58 -1.93
N ILE A 26 2.76 -16.69 -1.02
CA ILE A 26 2.92 -15.24 -1.19
C ILE A 26 4.41 -14.87 -1.27
N LYS A 27 5.24 -15.44 -0.39
CA LYS A 27 6.70 -15.22 -0.40
C LYS A 27 7.28 -15.66 -1.75
N ASP A 28 7.00 -16.87 -2.19
CA ASP A 28 7.55 -17.41 -3.43
C ASP A 28 7.07 -16.60 -4.65
N TYR A 29 5.82 -16.15 -4.68
CA TYR A 29 5.33 -15.25 -5.72
C TYR A 29 6.09 -13.91 -5.73
N VAL A 30 6.23 -13.24 -4.58
CA VAL A 30 6.89 -11.92 -4.49
C VAL A 30 8.36 -11.97 -4.89
N PHE A 31 9.09 -13.03 -4.53
CA PHE A 31 10.54 -13.09 -4.75
C PHE A 31 10.97 -13.80 -6.04
N HIS A 32 10.13 -14.65 -6.63
CA HIS A 32 10.56 -15.53 -7.71
C HIS A 32 9.70 -15.48 -8.97
N TYR A 33 8.52 -14.87 -8.92
CA TYR A 33 7.68 -14.74 -10.11
C TYR A 33 8.10 -13.55 -10.97
N GLU A 34 8.23 -13.77 -12.28
CA GLU A 34 8.53 -12.72 -13.26
C GLU A 34 7.28 -12.36 -14.07
N ILE A 35 7.00 -11.05 -14.18
CA ILE A 35 5.83 -10.55 -14.92
C ILE A 35 6.19 -10.39 -16.40
N GLU A 36 5.84 -11.39 -17.21
CA GLU A 36 6.14 -11.39 -18.65
C GLU A 36 5.07 -10.69 -19.52
N ASN A 37 3.86 -10.47 -19.00
CA ASN A 37 2.76 -9.92 -19.77
C ASN A 37 2.90 -8.40 -19.97
N PRO A 38 3.14 -7.89 -21.20
CA PRO A 38 3.34 -6.46 -21.43
C PRO A 38 2.08 -5.62 -21.13
N ARG A 39 0.87 -6.21 -21.22
CA ARG A 39 -0.36 -5.52 -20.84
C ARG A 39 -0.45 -5.26 -19.35
N ALA A 40 0.14 -6.13 -18.51
CA ALA A 40 0.15 -5.92 -17.07
C ALA A 40 0.91 -4.65 -16.71
N TRP A 41 2.07 -4.42 -17.35
CA TRP A 41 2.85 -3.19 -17.19
C TRP A 41 2.12 -1.95 -17.71
N LEU A 42 1.43 -2.07 -18.85
CA LEU A 42 0.61 -0.98 -19.38
C LEU A 42 -0.49 -0.59 -18.39
N TYR A 43 -1.24 -1.56 -17.88
CA TYR A 43 -2.32 -1.31 -16.92
C TYR A 43 -1.80 -0.76 -15.60
N ALA A 44 -0.69 -1.30 -15.08
CA ALA A 44 -0.06 -0.78 -13.87
C ALA A 44 0.29 0.71 -13.99
N ARG A 45 0.85 1.12 -15.15
CA ARG A 45 1.13 2.54 -15.42
C ARG A 45 -0.14 3.38 -15.47
N THR A 46 -1.18 2.90 -16.13
CA THR A 46 -2.47 3.61 -16.20
C THR A 46 -3.09 3.78 -14.82
N THR A 47 -3.13 2.71 -14.01
CA THR A 47 -3.65 2.76 -12.64
C THR A 47 -2.83 3.71 -11.77
N MET A 48 -1.51 3.79 -11.97
CA MET A 48 -0.68 4.76 -11.24
C MET A 48 -1.04 6.22 -11.58
N LEU A 49 -1.30 6.51 -12.86
CA LEU A 49 -1.72 7.84 -13.28
C LEU A 49 -3.13 8.19 -12.75
N ASP A 50 -4.04 7.23 -12.78
CA ASP A 50 -5.40 7.35 -12.24
C ASP A 50 -5.39 7.65 -10.73
N ALA A 51 -4.61 6.88 -9.97
CA ALA A 51 -4.46 7.08 -8.52
C ALA A 51 -3.90 8.46 -8.18
N LEU A 52 -2.87 8.91 -8.90
CA LEU A 52 -2.32 10.27 -8.73
C LEU A 52 -3.34 11.35 -9.10
N GLY A 53 -4.16 11.11 -10.14
CA GLY A 53 -5.26 11.99 -10.52
C GLY A 53 -6.29 12.14 -9.41
N CYS A 54 -6.75 11.02 -8.84
CA CYS A 54 -7.68 10.99 -7.70
C CYS A 54 -7.08 11.70 -6.48
N ALA A 55 -5.79 11.48 -6.19
CA ALA A 55 -5.12 12.13 -5.07
C ALA A 55 -5.12 13.67 -5.21
N ILE A 56 -4.83 14.18 -6.41
CA ILE A 56 -4.84 15.62 -6.70
C ILE A 56 -6.28 16.18 -6.65
N GLU A 57 -7.26 15.43 -7.16
CA GLU A 57 -8.68 15.79 -7.10
C GLU A 57 -9.13 15.94 -5.64
N SER A 58 -8.88 14.94 -4.79
CA SER A 58 -9.24 14.98 -3.38
C SER A 58 -8.54 16.13 -2.65
N LEU A 59 -7.26 16.37 -2.96
CA LEU A 59 -6.50 17.49 -2.43
C LEU A 59 -7.09 18.84 -2.83
N HIS A 60 -7.63 18.98 -4.04
CA HIS A 60 -8.24 20.22 -4.51
C HIS A 60 -9.65 20.43 -3.94
N ASN A 61 -10.47 19.38 -3.95
CA ASN A 61 -11.90 19.49 -3.71
C ASN A 61 -12.32 19.36 -2.24
N SER A 62 -11.52 18.71 -1.37
CA SER A 62 -11.89 18.50 0.03
C SER A 62 -10.97 19.20 1.01
N SER A 63 -11.57 20.02 1.89
CA SER A 63 -10.86 20.66 3.00
C SER A 63 -10.57 19.72 4.16
N GLU A 64 -11.44 18.72 4.32
CA GLU A 64 -11.39 17.68 5.32
C GLU A 64 -10.25 16.70 5.00
N CYS A 65 -10.11 16.29 3.73
CA CYS A 65 -8.95 15.52 3.28
C CYS A 65 -7.64 16.24 3.61
N ARG A 66 -7.55 17.54 3.26
CA ARG A 66 -6.36 18.38 3.57
C ARG A 66 -6.04 18.45 5.07
N SER A 67 -7.04 18.35 5.95
CA SER A 67 -6.83 18.43 7.40
C SER A 67 -6.15 17.21 8.01
N LEU A 68 -6.15 16.07 7.29
CA LEU A 68 -5.48 14.83 7.71
C LEU A 68 -4.00 14.81 7.31
N LEU A 69 -3.61 15.67 6.36
CA LEU A 69 -2.28 15.65 5.74
C LEU A 69 -1.25 16.47 6.53
N GLY A 70 0.02 16.11 6.35
CA GLY A 70 1.16 16.83 6.91
C GLY A 70 1.79 16.11 8.11
N PRO A 71 2.85 16.67 8.70
CA PRO A 71 3.58 15.99 9.76
C PRO A 71 2.72 15.86 11.03
N VAL A 72 2.83 14.72 11.72
CA VAL A 72 2.11 14.46 12.99
C VAL A 72 2.43 15.56 14.02
N VAL A 73 3.68 16.01 14.07
CA VAL A 73 4.11 17.16 14.87
C VAL A 73 4.49 18.30 13.92
N PRO A 74 3.80 19.46 13.96
CA PRO A 74 4.12 20.61 13.13
C PRO A 74 5.58 21.06 13.28
N GLY A 75 6.24 21.37 12.16
CA GLY A 75 7.65 21.76 12.13
C GLY A 75 8.65 20.60 12.07
N THR A 76 8.18 19.35 12.08
CA THR A 76 9.05 18.19 11.86
C THR A 76 9.74 18.29 10.50
N THR A 77 11.06 18.09 10.49
CA THR A 77 11.87 18.04 9.27
C THR A 77 12.43 16.63 9.12
N VAL A 78 12.20 16.02 7.97
CA VAL A 78 12.72 14.69 7.64
C VAL A 78 13.68 14.83 6.47
N PRO A 79 15.01 14.77 6.71
CA PRO A 79 16.00 14.76 5.64
C PRO A 79 15.70 13.63 4.66
N ASP A 80 15.72 13.92 3.36
CA ASP A 80 15.43 12.97 2.28
C ASP A 80 14.10 12.20 2.44
N GLY A 81 13.16 12.77 3.20
CA GLY A 81 11.82 12.21 3.39
C GLY A 81 10.97 12.21 2.11
N PHE A 82 9.89 11.43 2.16
CA PHE A 82 8.90 11.32 1.10
C PHE A 82 8.22 12.68 0.86
N ARG A 83 8.16 13.12 -0.40
CA ARG A 83 7.51 14.36 -0.80
C ARG A 83 6.09 14.06 -1.24
N LEU A 84 5.11 14.52 -0.47
CA LEU A 84 3.71 14.28 -0.77
C LEU A 84 3.26 15.14 -1.97
N PRO A 85 2.90 14.53 -3.11
CA PRO A 85 2.59 15.28 -4.34
C PRO A 85 1.48 16.32 -4.15
N GLY A 86 1.65 17.49 -4.77
CA GLY A 86 0.68 18.59 -4.67
C GLY A 86 0.72 19.39 -3.36
N THR A 87 1.61 19.04 -2.42
CA THR A 87 1.75 19.71 -1.12
C THR A 87 3.21 20.13 -0.86
N PRO A 88 3.46 21.05 0.10
CA PRO A 88 4.82 21.38 0.52
C PRO A 88 5.41 20.37 1.53
N TYR A 89 4.70 19.28 1.85
CA TYR A 89 5.10 18.38 2.92
C TYR A 89 6.23 17.43 2.51
N GLN A 90 7.21 17.31 3.40
CA GLN A 90 8.25 16.29 3.38
C GLN A 90 8.13 15.47 4.66
N LEU A 91 7.81 14.19 4.52
CA LEU A 91 7.35 13.32 5.60
C LEU A 91 8.26 12.09 5.72
N ASP A 92 8.24 11.45 6.88
CA ASP A 92 8.78 10.10 6.98
C ASP A 92 7.92 9.14 6.12
N PRO A 93 8.47 7.98 5.74
CA PRO A 93 7.74 7.04 4.89
C PRO A 93 6.35 6.69 5.45
N VAL A 94 6.28 6.28 6.73
CA VAL A 94 5.01 5.85 7.33
C VAL A 94 3.92 6.91 7.21
N LYS A 95 4.24 8.18 7.49
CA LYS A 95 3.27 9.28 7.31
C LYS A 95 3.01 9.61 5.84
N GLY A 96 4.03 9.55 4.99
CA GLY A 96 3.91 9.77 3.54
C GLY A 96 2.97 8.79 2.86
N ALA A 97 3.12 7.49 3.16
CA ALA A 97 2.24 6.44 2.66
C ALA A 97 0.79 6.63 3.14
N PHE A 98 0.58 6.94 4.43
CA PHE A 98 -0.75 7.21 4.97
C PHE A 98 -1.42 8.40 4.26
N ASP A 99 -0.69 9.49 4.05
CA ASP A 99 -1.21 10.70 3.42
C ASP A 99 -1.56 10.49 1.96
N LEU A 100 -0.66 9.87 1.20
CA LEU A 100 -0.94 9.57 -0.20
C LEU A 100 -2.09 8.57 -0.34
N GLY A 101 -2.14 7.52 0.49
CA GLY A 101 -3.24 6.55 0.48
C GLY A 101 -4.59 7.18 0.82
N SER A 102 -4.60 8.05 1.83
CA SER A 102 -5.78 8.82 2.20
C SER A 102 -6.26 9.70 1.05
N MET A 103 -5.35 10.42 0.37
CA MET A 103 -5.69 11.23 -0.80
C MET A 103 -6.26 10.39 -1.95
N ILE A 104 -5.63 9.27 -2.31
CA ILE A 104 -6.07 8.41 -3.42
C ILE A 104 -7.50 7.92 -3.19
N ARG A 105 -7.81 7.49 -1.96
CA ARG A 105 -9.07 6.81 -1.65
C ARG A 105 -10.20 7.74 -1.20
N TYR A 106 -9.90 9.00 -0.86
CA TYR A 106 -10.83 9.91 -0.20
C TYR A 106 -12.15 10.08 -0.96
N SER A 107 -12.08 10.33 -2.27
CA SER A 107 -13.26 10.55 -3.11
C SER A 107 -13.91 9.25 -3.62
N ASP A 108 -13.30 8.08 -3.39
CA ASP A 108 -13.75 6.78 -3.94
C ASP A 108 -13.87 6.74 -5.47
N HIS A 109 -12.99 7.45 -6.16
CA HIS A 109 -12.95 7.53 -7.63
C HIS A 109 -11.83 6.66 -8.24
N ASN A 110 -10.96 6.12 -7.40
CA ASN A 110 -9.86 5.26 -7.81
C ASN A 110 -10.37 3.84 -8.17
N ASP A 111 -9.53 3.06 -8.86
CA ASP A 111 -9.88 1.73 -9.39
C ASP A 111 -10.60 0.81 -8.38
N ALA A 112 -11.49 -0.04 -8.88
CA ALA A 112 -12.23 -1.01 -8.08
C ALA A 112 -12.15 -2.40 -8.71
N LEU A 113 -11.88 -3.41 -7.88
CA LEU A 113 -11.85 -4.81 -8.24
C LEU A 113 -12.98 -5.53 -7.50
N GLY A 114 -13.98 -6.01 -8.26
CA GLY A 114 -15.04 -6.86 -7.74
C GLY A 114 -14.62 -8.34 -7.74
N GLY A 115 -14.37 -8.89 -6.56
CA GLY A 115 -14.15 -10.32 -6.35
C GLY A 115 -15.21 -10.92 -5.41
N ALA A 116 -14.84 -11.97 -4.67
CA ALA A 116 -15.64 -12.45 -3.54
C ALA A 116 -15.82 -11.34 -2.48
N ASP A 117 -14.79 -10.50 -2.34
CA ASP A 117 -14.82 -9.24 -1.62
C ASP A 117 -14.52 -8.09 -2.60
N ALA A 118 -15.09 -6.91 -2.36
CA ALA A 118 -14.78 -5.71 -3.11
C ALA A 118 -13.49 -5.06 -2.58
N SER A 119 -12.58 -4.67 -3.47
CA SER A 119 -11.30 -4.07 -3.09
C SER A 119 -10.86 -2.97 -4.07
N HIS A 120 -9.93 -2.11 -3.65
CA HIS A 120 -9.32 -1.06 -4.47
C HIS A 120 -7.79 -1.25 -4.52
N PRO A 121 -7.25 -1.97 -5.51
CA PRO A 121 -5.82 -2.29 -5.58
C PRO A 121 -4.91 -1.06 -5.61
N SER A 122 -5.34 0.05 -6.22
CA SER A 122 -4.58 1.31 -6.25
C SER A 122 -4.31 1.90 -4.86
N GLY A 123 -5.08 1.54 -3.83
CA GLY A 123 -4.79 1.94 -2.45
C GLY A 123 -3.41 1.46 -1.97
N MET A 124 -2.92 0.35 -2.52
CA MET A 124 -1.58 -0.19 -2.25
C MET A 124 -0.45 0.55 -3.00
N LEU A 125 -0.75 1.38 -4.00
CA LEU A 125 0.26 2.17 -4.72
C LEU A 125 0.89 3.26 -3.85
N SER A 126 0.18 3.70 -2.81
CA SER A 126 0.71 4.60 -1.79
C SER A 126 2.01 4.05 -1.17
N LEU A 127 2.00 2.75 -0.85
CA LEU A 127 3.14 2.01 -0.30
C LEU A 127 4.28 1.81 -1.32
N LEU A 128 3.95 1.60 -2.61
CA LEU A 128 4.97 1.37 -3.66
C LEU A 128 5.69 2.64 -4.11
N SER A 129 5.06 3.81 -3.99
CA SER A 129 5.68 5.08 -4.36
C SER A 129 6.92 5.44 -3.51
N GLU A 130 7.04 4.85 -2.33
CA GLU A 130 8.18 5.01 -1.42
C GLU A 130 9.44 4.28 -1.89
N LEU A 131 9.27 3.11 -2.49
CA LEU A 131 10.39 2.33 -3.04
C LEU A 131 11.12 3.07 -4.16
N LEU A 132 10.43 3.96 -4.89
CA LEU A 132 11.03 4.83 -5.89
C LEU A 132 11.92 5.94 -5.29
N VAL A 133 11.70 6.32 -4.03
CA VAL A 133 12.55 7.29 -3.32
C VAL A 133 13.79 6.61 -2.72
N LEU A 134 13.68 5.35 -2.29
CA LEU A 134 14.80 4.56 -1.74
C LEU A 134 15.76 4.00 -2.81
N GLY A 135 15.43 4.13 -4.10
CA GLY A 135 16.26 3.72 -5.23
C GLY A 135 17.29 4.76 -5.69
N ARG A 136 17.61 5.77 -4.87
CA ARG A 136 18.59 6.83 -5.16
C ARG A 136 19.73 6.86 -4.15
#